data_AF-A0A8X7UGB9-F1
#
_entry.id   AF-A0A8X7UGB9-F1
#
_cell.length_a   1.000
_cell.length_b   1.000
_cell.length_c   1.000
_cell.angle_alpha   90.00
_cell.angle_beta   90.00
_cell.angle_gamma   90.00
#
_symmetry.space_group_name_H-M   'P 1'
#
loop_
_entity.id
_entity.type
_entity.pdbx_description
1 polymer ?
#
loop_
_entity_poly.entity_id
_entity_poly.type
_entity_poly.pdbx_seq_one_letter_code
_entity_poly.pdbx_strand_id
1 'polypeptide(L)'
;MCTLEKRGQLFLLKLAGDGEHRLNPTLLDSITSAITQIRSDPSSSQSVLITTSDGKFFSNGYDLALADSDPSLRVVMDSKLRSLVADLISLPMPTIAAVTGHASAAGFVLAMSHDYVLMRRDRGFLYMSELDIELVIPPWFAAMIRMKIGSPAARRDVMLTAEKVTAERVWRWESWILVMFCTGFGGIGGILRYQLDMNAFDEDLDVYDDESD
;
A
#
# COMPACT_ATOMS: atom_id res chain seq x y z
N MET A 1 -3.20 14.22 -0.53
CA MET A 1 -2.04 14.49 -1.42
C MET A 1 -0.92 13.54 -1.06
N CYS A 2 0.09 13.34 -1.89
CA CYS A 2 1.28 12.56 -1.53
C CYS A 2 2.55 13.39 -1.64
N THR A 3 3.61 12.98 -0.96
CA THR A 3 4.95 13.58 -1.05
C THR A 3 5.94 12.54 -1.54
N LEU A 4 6.93 12.98 -2.33
CA LEU A 4 8.02 12.13 -2.79
C LEU A 4 9.34 12.70 -2.29
N GLU A 5 10.11 11.87 -1.59
CA GLU A 5 11.43 12.20 -1.09
C GLU A 5 12.46 11.21 -1.63
N LYS A 6 13.68 11.65 -1.89
CA LYS A 6 14.80 10.79 -2.30
C LYS A 6 15.91 10.82 -1.25
N ARG A 7 16.24 9.65 -0.70
CA ARG A 7 17.31 9.44 0.29
C ARG A 7 18.35 8.47 -0.29
N GLY A 8 19.37 9.00 -0.95
CA GLY A 8 20.36 8.18 -1.66
C GLY A 8 19.73 7.34 -2.79
N GLN A 9 19.76 6.01 -2.65
CA GLN A 9 19.15 5.04 -3.58
C GLN A 9 17.71 4.65 -3.17
N LEU A 10 17.06 5.43 -2.29
CA LEU A 10 15.71 5.17 -1.83
C LEU A 10 14.78 6.30 -2.26
N PHE A 11 13.65 5.94 -2.87
CA PHE A 11 12.52 6.83 -3.07
C PHE A 11 11.46 6.51 -2.03
N LEU A 12 11.08 7.51 -1.22
CA LEU A 12 10.02 7.42 -0.25
C LEU A 12 8.80 8.19 -0.76
N LEU A 13 7.77 7.46 -1.17
CA LEU A 13 6.46 8.01 -1.52
C LEU A 13 5.55 7.90 -0.30
N LYS A 14 5.15 9.03 0.29
CA LYS A 14 4.27 9.07 1.46
C LYS A 14 2.88 9.56 1.05
N LEU A 15 1.84 8.79 1.33
CA LEU A 15 0.46 9.26 1.33
C LEU A 15 0.26 10.09 2.62
N ALA A 16 0.12 11.41 2.45
CA ALA A 16 0.29 12.36 3.54
C ALA A 16 -1.05 12.82 4.14
N GLY A 17 -1.02 13.02 5.47
CA GLY A 17 -2.14 13.50 6.28
C GLY A 17 -2.88 12.40 7.04
N ASP A 18 -3.62 12.76 8.08
CA ASP A 18 -4.26 11.77 8.98
C ASP A 18 -5.61 11.23 8.46
N GLY A 19 -5.90 11.46 7.18
CA GLY A 19 -7.14 11.02 6.53
C GLY A 19 -7.12 9.54 6.15
N GLU A 20 -8.16 9.11 5.43
CA GLU A 20 -8.30 7.72 4.98
C GLU A 20 -7.58 7.41 3.66
N HIS A 21 -6.83 8.37 3.12
CA HIS A 21 -6.12 8.25 1.84
C HIS A 21 -6.97 7.67 0.71
N ARG A 22 -8.20 8.20 0.58
CA ARG A 22 -9.14 7.81 -0.47
C ARG A 22 -8.57 8.16 -1.85
N LEU A 23 -8.60 7.20 -2.76
CA LEU A 23 -8.08 7.28 -4.12
C LEU A 23 -9.02 8.08 -5.02
N ASN A 24 -9.13 9.38 -4.76
CA ASN A 24 -9.77 10.33 -5.66
C ASN A 24 -8.85 10.69 -6.84
N PRO A 25 -9.39 11.33 -7.91
CA PRO A 25 -8.59 11.68 -9.09
C PRO A 25 -7.34 12.50 -8.76
N THR A 26 -7.44 13.46 -7.83
CA THR A 26 -6.32 14.31 -7.41
C THR A 26 -5.20 13.51 -6.76
N LEU A 27 -5.51 12.59 -5.84
CA LEU A 27 -4.50 11.75 -5.20
C LEU A 27 -3.87 10.78 -6.21
N LEU A 28 -4.67 10.18 -7.10
CA LEU A 28 -4.17 9.31 -8.16
C LEU A 28 -3.22 10.04 -9.11
N ASP A 29 -3.54 11.29 -9.48
CA ASP A 29 -2.68 12.13 -10.32
C ASP A 29 -1.39 12.53 -9.60
N SER A 30 -1.49 12.84 -8.30
CA SER A 30 -0.32 13.14 -7.45
C SER A 30 0.64 11.94 -7.38
N ILE A 31 0.12 10.73 -7.19
CA ILE A 31 0.94 9.51 -7.16
C ILE A 31 1.54 9.25 -8.54
N THR A 32 0.74 9.35 -9.61
CA THR A 32 1.20 9.16 -10.99
C THR A 32 2.33 10.13 -11.35
N SER A 33 2.23 11.38 -10.91
CA SER A 33 3.28 12.38 -11.08
C SER A 33 4.57 11.97 -10.36
N ALA A 34 4.48 11.48 -9.12
CA ALA A 34 5.63 10.96 -8.37
C ALA A 34 6.27 9.75 -9.07
N ILE A 35 5.47 8.79 -9.56
CA ILE A 35 5.97 7.64 -10.33
C ILE A 35 6.66 8.09 -11.62
N THR A 36 6.11 9.10 -12.30
CA THR A 36 6.73 9.69 -13.50
C THR A 36 8.08 10.32 -13.15
N GLN A 37 8.17 11.06 -12.05
CA GLN A 37 9.41 11.65 -11.57
C GLN A 37 10.47 10.58 -11.24
N ILE A 38 10.09 9.50 -10.56
CA ILE A 38 10.98 8.36 -10.28
C ILE A 38 11.49 7.76 -11.58
N ARG A 39 10.60 7.52 -12.55
CA ARG A 39 10.97 6.91 -13.85
C ARG A 39 11.95 7.78 -14.64
N SER A 40 11.83 9.11 -14.53
CA SER A 40 12.74 10.05 -15.19
C SER A 40 14.08 10.23 -14.45
N ASP A 41 14.23 9.70 -13.22
CA ASP A 41 15.49 9.79 -12.49
C ASP A 41 16.54 8.82 -13.07
N PRO A 42 17.76 9.29 -13.39
CA PRO A 42 18.81 8.45 -13.97
C PRO A 42 19.27 7.28 -13.07
N SER A 43 19.12 7.41 -11.76
CA SER A 43 19.48 6.38 -10.77
C SER A 43 18.33 5.44 -10.42
N SER A 44 17.19 5.57 -11.09
CA SER A 44 15.97 4.82 -10.83
C SER A 44 16.18 3.31 -10.83
N SER A 45 16.90 2.77 -11.81
CA SER A 45 17.21 1.32 -11.92
C SER A 45 18.11 0.78 -10.81
N GLN A 46 18.79 1.65 -10.07
CA GLN A 46 19.65 1.29 -8.94
C GLN A 46 18.97 1.59 -7.59
N SER A 47 17.73 2.11 -7.62
CA SER A 47 17.03 2.56 -6.43
C SER A 47 15.96 1.56 -5.97
N VAL A 48 15.35 1.84 -4.83
CA VAL A 48 14.15 1.13 -4.33
C VAL A 48 13.06 2.15 -4.07
N LEU A 49 11.83 1.86 -4.48
CA LEU A 49 10.65 2.64 -4.12
C LEU A 49 9.99 2.04 -2.89
N ILE A 50 9.80 2.85 -1.86
CA ILE A 50 8.97 2.52 -0.70
C ILE A 50 7.77 3.47 -0.70
N THR A 51 6.58 2.90 -0.73
CA THR A 51 5.32 3.62 -0.56
C THR A 51 4.79 3.38 0.84
N THR A 52 4.56 4.45 1.59
CA THR A 52 4.05 4.43 2.96
C THR A 52 2.95 5.46 3.15
N SER A 53 2.38 5.56 4.35
CA SER A 53 1.34 6.54 4.66
C SER A 53 1.36 7.00 6.11
N ASP A 54 0.78 8.17 6.35
CA ASP A 54 0.47 8.68 7.68
C ASP A 54 -0.77 8.01 8.29
N GLY A 55 -0.97 8.23 9.60
CA GLY A 55 -2.20 7.87 10.29
C GLY A 55 -2.51 6.36 10.35
N LYS A 56 -3.82 6.06 10.32
CA LYS A 56 -4.38 4.70 10.52
C LYS A 56 -4.67 3.95 9.21
N PHE A 57 -4.52 4.61 8.08
CA PHE A 57 -4.89 4.07 6.77
C PHE A 57 -3.67 4.11 5.85
N PHE A 58 -3.35 2.97 5.25
CA PHE A 58 -2.55 2.96 4.04
C PHE A 58 -3.36 3.60 2.91
N SER A 59 -4.50 3.00 2.58
CA SER A 59 -5.52 3.62 1.74
C SER A 59 -6.85 2.89 1.90
N ASN A 60 -7.92 3.66 2.09
CA ASN A 60 -9.28 3.12 2.20
C ASN A 60 -10.00 3.03 0.84
N GLY A 61 -9.24 2.85 -0.25
CA GLY A 61 -9.77 2.61 -1.59
C GLY A 61 -10.39 3.85 -2.24
N TYR A 62 -11.30 3.64 -3.20
CA TYR A 62 -11.91 4.74 -3.95
C TYR A 62 -12.70 5.70 -3.05
N ASP A 63 -12.77 6.95 -3.47
CA ASP A 63 -13.60 7.96 -2.84
C ASP A 63 -15.06 7.77 -3.26
N LEU A 64 -15.80 6.99 -2.46
CA LEU A 64 -17.20 6.65 -2.76
C LEU A 64 -18.13 7.86 -2.67
N ALA A 65 -17.89 8.79 -1.73
CA ALA A 65 -18.68 10.00 -1.62
C ALA A 65 -18.58 10.85 -2.89
N LEU A 66 -17.37 10.92 -3.48
CA LEU A 66 -17.16 11.58 -4.76
C LEU A 66 -17.83 10.83 -5.92
N ALA A 67 -17.73 9.49 -5.95
CA ALA A 67 -18.40 8.67 -6.97
C ALA A 67 -19.94 8.77 -6.92
N ASP A 68 -20.52 8.92 -5.73
CA ASP A 68 -21.97 9.09 -5.55
C ASP A 68 -22.43 10.48 -6.01
N SER A 69 -21.57 11.49 -5.86
CA SER A 69 -21.86 12.86 -6.32
C SER A 69 -21.81 13.00 -7.85
N ASP A 70 -20.92 12.25 -8.51
CA ASP A 70 -20.81 12.18 -9.97
C ASP A 70 -20.38 10.77 -10.40
N PRO A 71 -21.31 9.95 -10.92
CA PRO A 71 -21.04 8.58 -11.34
C PRO A 71 -19.94 8.46 -12.41
N SER A 72 -19.67 9.51 -13.19
CA SER A 72 -18.58 9.50 -14.18
C SER A 72 -17.21 9.41 -13.51
N LEU A 73 -17.07 9.92 -12.28
CA LEU A 73 -15.83 9.90 -11.52
C LEU A 73 -15.45 8.49 -11.10
N ARG A 74 -16.40 7.56 -10.97
CA ARG A 74 -16.10 6.14 -10.73
C ARG A 74 -15.28 5.55 -11.88
N VAL A 75 -15.65 5.86 -13.12
CA VAL A 75 -14.93 5.41 -14.33
C VAL A 75 -13.56 6.07 -14.42
N VAL A 76 -13.47 7.35 -14.08
CA VAL A 76 -12.21 8.10 -14.07
C VAL A 76 -11.23 7.54 -13.03
N MET A 77 -11.68 7.31 -11.80
CA MET A 77 -10.85 6.73 -10.73
C MET A 77 -10.39 5.32 -11.09
N ASP A 78 -11.27 4.47 -11.65
CA ASP A 78 -10.91 3.12 -12.08
C ASP A 78 -9.86 3.14 -13.20
N SER A 79 -10.05 3.98 -14.22
CA SER A 79 -9.10 4.13 -15.32
C SER A 79 -7.73 4.63 -14.85
N LYS A 80 -7.71 5.64 -13.97
CA LYS A 80 -6.48 6.20 -13.40
C LYS A 80 -5.75 5.16 -12.53
N LEU A 81 -6.47 4.45 -11.66
CA LEU A 81 -5.83 3.42 -10.83
C LEU A 81 -5.28 2.28 -11.69
N ARG A 82 -5.99 1.81 -12.72
CA ARG A 82 -5.48 0.78 -13.63
C ARG A 82 -4.20 1.23 -14.34
N SER A 83 -4.15 2.48 -14.78
CA SER A 83 -2.94 3.05 -15.41
C SER A 83 -1.79 3.13 -14.41
N LEU A 84 -2.04 3.64 -13.21
CA LEU A 84 -1.06 3.70 -12.12
C LEU A 84 -0.52 2.31 -11.72
N VAL A 85 -1.39 1.30 -11.64
CA VAL A 85 -0.98 -0.08 -11.35
C VAL A 85 -0.07 -0.63 -12.44
N ALA A 86 -0.37 -0.35 -13.72
CA ALA A 86 0.50 -0.74 -14.83
C ALA A 86 1.85 -0.02 -14.78
N ASP A 87 1.86 1.26 -14.41
CA ASP A 87 3.10 2.02 -14.25
C ASP A 87 3.95 1.46 -13.10
N LEU A 88 3.35 1.16 -11.96
CA LEU A 88 4.05 0.56 -10.81
C LEU A 88 4.66 -0.80 -11.14
N ILE A 89 3.91 -1.70 -11.78
CA ILE A 89 4.39 -3.04 -12.12
C ILE A 89 5.51 -2.99 -13.18
N SER A 90 5.55 -1.93 -14.00
CA SER A 90 6.56 -1.75 -15.06
C SER A 90 7.78 -0.91 -14.64
N LEU A 91 7.90 -0.60 -13.36
CA LEU A 91 9.05 0.12 -12.84
C LEU A 91 10.32 -0.76 -12.92
N PRO A 92 11.47 -0.21 -13.36
CA PRO A 92 12.71 -0.98 -13.54
C PRO A 92 13.46 -1.21 -12.21
N MET A 93 12.77 -1.14 -11.08
CA MET A 93 13.37 -1.25 -9.75
C MET A 93 12.40 -1.86 -8.74
N PRO A 94 12.91 -2.43 -7.63
CA PRO A 94 12.06 -3.02 -6.60
C PRO A 94 11.13 -2.00 -5.95
N THR A 95 9.89 -2.42 -5.73
CA THR A 95 8.84 -1.61 -5.09
C THR A 95 8.31 -2.29 -3.82
N ILE A 96 8.14 -1.50 -2.76
CA ILE A 96 7.68 -1.98 -1.45
C ILE A 96 6.49 -1.13 -0.99
N ALA A 97 5.36 -1.76 -0.70
CA ALA A 97 4.28 -1.14 0.05
C ALA A 97 4.48 -1.37 1.55
N ALA A 98 4.79 -0.31 2.30
CA ALA A 98 4.84 -0.31 3.75
C ALA A 98 3.45 0.05 4.32
N VAL A 99 2.64 -0.98 4.57
CA VAL A 99 1.26 -0.88 5.05
C VAL A 99 1.26 -0.60 6.55
N THR A 100 1.07 0.68 6.88
CA THR A 100 1.05 1.20 8.26
C THR A 100 -0.30 1.01 8.97
N GLY A 101 -1.34 0.61 8.23
CA GLY A 101 -2.72 0.59 8.70
C GLY A 101 -3.67 -0.18 7.78
N HIS A 102 -4.90 0.28 7.65
CA HIS A 102 -5.89 -0.32 6.75
C HIS A 102 -5.56 -0.07 5.27
N ALA A 103 -5.45 -1.14 4.49
CA ALA A 103 -5.50 -1.11 3.04
C ALA A 103 -6.77 -1.86 2.58
N SER A 104 -7.77 -1.12 2.10
CA SER A 104 -9.09 -1.65 1.75
C SER A 104 -9.37 -1.53 0.27
N ALA A 105 -9.98 -2.56 -0.33
CA ALA A 105 -10.48 -2.56 -1.71
C ALA A 105 -9.41 -2.06 -2.71
N ALA A 106 -9.64 -0.92 -3.36
CA ALA A 106 -8.68 -0.31 -4.28
C ALA A 106 -7.32 0.03 -3.62
N GLY A 107 -7.31 0.33 -2.32
CA GLY A 107 -6.08 0.54 -1.53
C GLY A 107 -5.32 -0.75 -1.27
N PHE A 108 -6.03 -1.87 -1.09
CA PHE A 108 -5.40 -3.20 -1.05
C PHE A 108 -4.80 -3.55 -2.43
N VAL A 109 -5.49 -3.25 -3.51
CA VAL A 109 -4.97 -3.46 -4.88
C VAL A 109 -3.73 -2.60 -5.15
N LEU A 110 -3.70 -1.35 -4.68
CA LEU A 110 -2.53 -0.48 -4.74
C LEU A 110 -1.36 -1.05 -3.92
N ALA A 111 -1.60 -1.61 -2.73
CA ALA A 111 -0.55 -2.28 -1.98
C ALA A 111 -0.02 -3.51 -2.77
N MET A 112 -0.91 -4.32 -3.32
CA MET A 112 -0.57 -5.55 -4.05
C MET A 112 0.06 -5.31 -5.43
N SER A 113 0.00 -4.10 -5.98
CA SER A 113 0.73 -3.76 -7.21
C SER A 113 2.22 -3.61 -7.00
N HIS A 114 2.69 -3.53 -5.74
CA HIS A 114 4.11 -3.55 -5.41
C HIS A 114 4.68 -4.98 -5.46
N ASP A 115 6.01 -5.09 -5.50
CA ASP A 115 6.72 -6.38 -5.46
C ASP A 115 6.65 -6.99 -4.07
N TYR A 116 6.82 -6.16 -3.04
CA TYR A 116 6.81 -6.55 -1.64
C TYR A 116 5.76 -5.75 -0.86
N VAL A 117 5.14 -6.39 0.13
CA VAL A 117 4.19 -5.74 1.03
C VAL A 117 4.66 -5.98 2.46
N LEU A 118 5.17 -4.95 3.11
CA LEU A 118 5.53 -5.00 4.53
C LEU A 118 4.33 -4.48 5.31
N MET A 119 3.92 -5.19 6.35
CA MET A 119 2.71 -4.82 7.09
C MET A 119 2.97 -4.81 8.58
N ARG A 120 2.45 -3.77 9.25
CA ARG A 120 2.48 -3.68 10.71
C ARG A 120 1.72 -4.85 11.33
N ARG A 121 2.33 -5.54 12.31
CA ARG A 121 1.71 -6.69 12.98
C ARG A 121 0.49 -6.30 13.80
N ASP A 122 0.58 -5.18 14.51
CA ASP A 122 -0.39 -4.70 15.49
C ASP A 122 -1.63 -4.06 14.86
N ARG A 123 -1.47 -3.39 13.70
CA ARG A 123 -2.54 -2.56 13.11
C ARG A 123 -2.61 -2.57 11.59
N GLY A 124 -1.86 -3.43 10.91
CA GLY A 124 -1.92 -3.58 9.46
C GLY A 124 -3.01 -4.56 9.04
N PHE A 125 -3.87 -4.15 8.10
CA PHE A 125 -4.98 -4.96 7.61
C PHE A 125 -5.12 -4.87 6.09
N LEU A 126 -5.28 -6.01 5.43
CA LEU A 126 -5.60 -6.12 4.00
C LEU A 126 -6.97 -6.76 3.82
N TYR A 127 -7.86 -6.16 3.03
CA TYR A 127 -9.20 -6.70 2.79
C TYR A 127 -9.90 -6.08 1.58
N MET A 128 -10.91 -6.78 1.07
CA MET A 128 -11.85 -6.30 0.07
C MET A 128 -13.15 -5.92 0.77
N SER A 129 -13.45 -4.63 0.88
CA SER A 129 -14.64 -4.15 1.59
C SER A 129 -15.92 -4.22 0.76
N GLU A 130 -15.83 -4.56 -0.53
CA GLU A 130 -16.95 -4.48 -1.48
C GLU A 130 -18.18 -5.26 -1.01
N LEU A 131 -18.02 -6.44 -0.41
CA LEU A 131 -19.16 -7.23 0.09
C LEU A 131 -19.87 -6.54 1.27
N ASP A 132 -19.14 -5.88 2.17
CA ASP A 132 -19.74 -5.18 3.33
C ASP A 132 -20.58 -3.97 2.90
N ILE A 133 -20.30 -3.41 1.72
CA ILE A 133 -20.98 -2.24 1.15
C ILE A 133 -21.83 -2.57 -0.07
N GLU A 134 -22.16 -3.85 -0.26
CA GLU A 134 -23.03 -4.36 -1.34
C GLU A 134 -22.55 -4.01 -2.76
N LEU A 135 -21.23 -3.90 -2.95
CA LEU A 135 -20.59 -3.71 -4.25
C LEU A 135 -20.02 -5.02 -4.79
N VAL A 136 -19.94 -5.08 -6.13
CA VAL A 136 -19.28 -6.17 -6.83
C VAL A 136 -17.79 -5.88 -6.96
N ILE A 137 -16.95 -6.86 -6.59
CA ILE A 137 -15.50 -6.79 -6.81
C ILE A 137 -15.24 -6.71 -8.34
N PRO A 138 -14.55 -5.67 -8.83
CA PRO A 138 -14.19 -5.56 -10.24
C PRO A 138 -13.41 -6.80 -10.75
N PRO A 139 -13.69 -7.31 -11.97
CA PRO A 139 -13.00 -8.49 -12.49
C PRO A 139 -11.48 -8.38 -12.51
N TRP A 140 -10.94 -7.17 -12.71
CA TRP A 140 -9.50 -6.93 -12.74
C TRP A 140 -8.86 -6.91 -11.34
N PHE A 141 -9.59 -6.47 -10.30
CA PHE A 141 -9.17 -6.69 -8.91
C PHE A 141 -9.08 -8.18 -8.60
N ALA A 142 -10.10 -8.95 -9.00
CA ALA A 142 -10.08 -10.39 -8.83
C ALA A 142 -8.92 -11.05 -9.59
N ALA A 143 -8.55 -10.54 -10.77
CA ALA A 143 -7.36 -10.99 -11.50
C ALA A 143 -6.05 -10.70 -10.74
N MET A 144 -5.88 -9.49 -10.21
CA MET A 144 -4.73 -9.11 -9.38
C MET A 144 -4.59 -10.01 -8.15
N ILE A 145 -5.69 -10.23 -7.43
CA ILE A 145 -5.72 -11.12 -6.25
C ILE A 145 -5.36 -12.55 -6.66
N ARG A 146 -5.87 -13.06 -7.80
CA ARG A 146 -5.52 -14.38 -8.31
C ARG A 146 -4.04 -14.52 -8.66
N MET A 147 -3.43 -13.47 -9.20
CA MET A 147 -2.02 -13.47 -9.58
C MET A 147 -1.09 -13.40 -8.37
N LYS A 148 -1.47 -12.62 -7.35
CA LYS A 148 -0.60 -12.37 -6.20
C LYS A 148 -0.83 -13.35 -5.04
N ILE A 149 -2.03 -13.93 -4.87
CA ILE A 149 -2.31 -14.88 -3.79
C ILE A 149 -2.31 -16.30 -4.34
N GLY A 150 -1.25 -17.07 -4.04
CA GLY A 150 -1.09 -18.45 -4.52
C GLY A 150 -2.14 -19.39 -3.92
N SER A 151 -2.40 -19.27 -2.61
CA SER A 151 -3.33 -20.14 -1.89
C SER A 151 -4.79 -19.94 -2.34
N PRO A 152 -5.48 -20.99 -2.85
CA PRO A 152 -6.89 -20.92 -3.19
C PRO A 152 -7.79 -20.63 -1.99
N ALA A 153 -7.40 -21.10 -0.80
CA ALA A 153 -8.15 -20.84 0.43
C ALA A 153 -8.09 -19.36 0.80
N ALA A 154 -6.89 -18.78 0.83
CA ALA A 154 -6.71 -17.35 1.09
C ALA A 154 -7.46 -16.47 0.06
N ARG A 155 -7.46 -16.87 -1.22
CA ARG A 155 -8.23 -16.18 -2.26
C ARG A 155 -9.74 -16.17 -1.96
N ARG A 156 -10.30 -17.30 -1.52
CA ARG A 156 -11.72 -17.37 -1.14
C ARG A 156 -12.02 -16.50 0.07
N ASP A 157 -11.18 -16.55 1.10
CA ASP A 157 -11.36 -15.72 2.30
C ASP A 157 -11.41 -14.24 1.91
N VAL A 158 -10.40 -13.77 1.18
CA VAL A 158 -10.31 -12.37 0.73
C VAL A 158 -11.48 -11.95 -0.15
N MET A 159 -11.96 -12.82 -1.05
CA MET A 159 -12.99 -12.46 -2.03
C MET A 159 -14.43 -12.65 -1.53
N LEU A 160 -14.66 -13.53 -0.56
CA LEU A 160 -16.01 -13.99 -0.20
C LEU A 160 -16.45 -13.63 1.23
N THR A 161 -15.55 -13.07 2.05
CA THR A 161 -15.85 -12.82 3.48
C THR A 161 -15.77 -11.36 3.90
N ALA A 162 -15.13 -10.50 3.10
CA ALA A 162 -14.72 -9.14 3.49
C ALA A 162 -13.87 -9.05 4.77
N GLU A 163 -13.38 -10.18 5.31
CA GLU A 163 -12.64 -10.18 6.55
C GLU A 163 -11.32 -9.40 6.43
N LYS A 164 -11.04 -8.63 7.48
CA LYS A 164 -9.75 -7.98 7.68
C LYS A 164 -8.67 -9.03 7.91
N VAL A 165 -7.78 -9.18 6.92
CA VAL A 165 -6.67 -10.12 7.04
C VAL A 165 -5.53 -9.43 7.78
N THR A 166 -5.27 -9.91 8.99
CA THR A 166 -4.15 -9.48 9.83
C THR A 166 -2.83 -9.99 9.29
N ALA A 167 -1.73 -9.37 9.72
CA ALA A 167 -0.40 -9.75 9.29
C ALA A 167 -0.14 -11.25 9.49
N GLU A 168 -0.46 -11.80 10.66
CA GLU A 168 -0.28 -13.23 10.97
C GLU A 168 -1.00 -14.18 9.98
N ARG A 169 -2.17 -13.79 9.46
CA ARG A 169 -2.93 -14.60 8.50
C ARG A 169 -2.34 -14.51 7.09
N VAL A 170 -1.71 -13.39 6.72
CA VAL A 170 -1.14 -13.19 5.38
C VAL A 170 0.03 -14.14 5.09
N TRP A 171 0.78 -14.60 6.10
CA TRP A 171 1.82 -15.63 5.92
C TRP A 171 1.31 -16.89 5.21
N ARG A 172 0.02 -17.22 5.33
CA ARG A 172 -0.61 -18.40 4.72
C ARG A 172 -0.94 -18.24 3.23
N TRP A 173 -0.63 -17.09 2.63
CA TRP A 173 -1.03 -16.78 1.26
C TRP A 173 -0.18 -17.49 0.18
N GLU A 174 0.90 -18.18 0.58
CA GLU A 174 1.82 -18.90 -0.34
C GLU A 174 2.16 -18.04 -1.56
N SER A 175 2.48 -16.78 -1.29
CA SER A 175 2.64 -15.73 -2.29
C SER A 175 4.11 -15.52 -2.64
N TRP A 176 4.34 -15.07 -3.88
CA TRP A 176 5.61 -14.50 -4.32
C TRP A 176 5.93 -13.16 -3.62
N ILE A 177 4.91 -12.51 -3.05
CA ILE A 177 5.06 -11.32 -2.21
C ILE A 177 5.50 -11.77 -0.83
N LEU A 178 6.72 -11.38 -0.44
CA LEU A 178 7.20 -11.53 0.93
C LEU A 178 6.49 -10.53 1.82
N VAL A 179 5.65 -11.04 2.72
CA VAL A 179 5.00 -10.23 3.75
C VAL A 179 5.76 -10.36 5.04
N MET A 180 6.50 -9.31 5.42
CA MET A 180 7.22 -9.26 6.68
C MET A 180 6.42 -8.51 7.74
N PHE A 181 6.61 -8.96 8.97
CA PHE A 181 5.97 -8.42 10.16
C PHE A 181 6.98 -7.58 10.94
N CYS A 182 6.69 -6.29 11.09
CA CYS A 182 7.44 -5.46 12.03
C CYS A 182 6.73 -5.49 13.40
N THR A 183 7.44 -5.90 14.45
CA THR A 183 7.00 -5.80 15.85
C THR A 183 7.61 -4.56 16.50
N GLY A 184 6.82 -3.49 16.66
CA GLY A 184 7.29 -2.25 17.30
C GLY A 184 8.45 -1.56 16.55
N PHE A 185 8.57 -0.24 16.67
CA PHE A 185 9.76 0.49 16.20
C PHE A 185 10.90 0.41 17.26
N GLY A 186 10.99 -0.71 17.97
CA GLY A 186 11.97 -0.97 19.02
C GLY A 186 12.57 -2.35 18.82
N GLY A 187 13.70 -2.41 18.09
CA GLY A 187 14.56 -3.59 17.99
C GLY A 187 14.11 -4.64 16.97
N ILE A 188 14.63 -4.55 15.74
CA ILE A 188 14.65 -5.69 14.81
C ILE A 188 16.10 -6.02 14.47
N GLY A 189 16.74 -6.76 15.37
CA GLY A 189 17.85 -7.61 15.00
C GLY A 189 17.34 -8.76 14.13
N GLY A 190 17.60 -8.67 12.82
CA GLY A 190 17.62 -9.82 11.92
C GLY A 190 16.29 -10.16 11.26
N ILE A 191 15.95 -9.46 10.18
CA ILE A 191 15.57 -10.00 8.85
C ILE A 191 15.49 -8.79 7.89
N LEU A 192 16.67 -8.29 7.53
CA LEU A 192 17.08 -7.60 6.29
C LEU A 192 18.38 -6.84 6.63
N ARG A 193 19.50 -7.56 6.68
CA ARG A 193 20.83 -6.92 6.69
C ARG A 193 21.33 -6.63 5.26
N TYR A 194 20.40 -6.54 4.31
CA TYR A 194 20.67 -6.11 2.94
C TYR A 194 20.13 -4.69 2.75
N GLN A 195 21.00 -3.71 2.96
CA GLN A 195 21.06 -2.44 2.21
C GLN A 195 19.79 -1.60 2.04
N LEU A 196 18.88 -1.61 3.02
CA LEU A 196 17.97 -0.48 3.24
C LEU A 196 18.42 0.18 4.54
N ASP A 197 19.04 1.36 4.43
CA ASP A 197 19.46 2.17 5.56
C ASP A 197 18.22 2.62 6.33
N MET A 198 17.79 1.81 7.31
CA MET A 198 16.57 2.02 8.10
C MET A 198 16.63 3.27 8.98
N ASN A 199 17.80 3.90 9.11
CA ASN A 199 17.96 5.22 9.76
C ASN A 199 17.15 6.31 9.05
N ALA A 200 16.77 6.08 7.79
CA ALA A 200 15.86 6.94 7.04
C ALA A 200 14.39 6.92 7.53
N PHE A 201 14.05 6.23 8.62
CA PHE A 201 12.68 6.19 9.16
C PHE A 201 12.55 6.80 10.57
N ASP A 202 13.62 7.43 11.09
CA ASP A 202 13.81 7.66 12.53
C ASP A 202 13.81 9.15 12.94
N GLU A 203 12.91 9.98 12.40
CA GLU A 203 12.83 11.40 12.78
C GLU A 203 11.69 11.78 13.76
N ASP A 204 10.83 10.85 14.20
CA ASP A 204 9.66 11.19 15.05
C ASP A 204 9.60 10.45 16.42
N LEU A 205 10.73 10.06 17.01
CA LEU A 205 10.73 9.36 18.32
C LEU A 205 11.03 10.22 19.57
N ASP A 206 11.20 11.55 19.45
CA ASP A 206 11.53 12.41 20.59
C ASP A 206 10.34 13.15 21.24
N VAL A 207 9.13 12.56 21.24
CA VAL A 207 8.03 13.08 22.07
C VAL A 207 7.12 11.92 22.51
N TYR A 208 7.52 11.11 23.49
CA TYR A 208 6.63 10.45 24.46
C TYR A 208 7.51 9.66 25.46
N ASP A 209 8.23 10.39 26.29
CA ASP A 209 8.65 9.91 27.61
C ASP A 209 8.09 10.88 28.67
N ASP A 210 7.70 10.29 29.80
CA ASP A 210 7.11 10.88 31.01
C ASP A 210 5.66 11.40 30.93
N GLU A 211 4.71 10.59 31.39
CA GLU A 211 4.33 10.64 32.81
C GLU A 211 3.49 9.41 33.18
N SER A 212 4.11 8.57 34.00
CA SER A 212 3.44 7.62 34.88
C SER A 212 2.87 8.35 36.09
N ASP A 213 1.56 8.27 36.29
CA ASP A 213 0.87 8.05 37.57
C ASP A 213 -0.62 7.69 37.33
#